data_AF-A0ABD6EVE5-F1
#
_entry.id   AF-A0ABD6EVE5-F1
#
_cell.length_a   1.000
_cell.length_b   1.000
_cell.length_c   1.000
_cell.angle_alpha   90.00
_cell.angle_beta   90.00
_cell.angle_gamma   90.00
#
_symmetry.space_group_name_H-M   'P 1'
#
loop_
_entity.id
_entity.type
_entity.pdbx_description
1 polymer ?
#
loop_
_entity_poly.entity_id
_entity_poly.type
_entity_poly.pdbx_seq_one_letter_code
_entity_poly.pdbx_strand_id
1 'polypeptide(L)'
;MITGITAREQLSTPFVRLLNFCYKHISRCIAYHPWLVIIFTLIFAITASSKLPFIRIENDIQDFTPYSARARTEYQLYQSYFTGKGEPTIIFVFITPKSGDSVMTLGALRESVVVLDTILDDIALTDSSNNRSYPFSKFCDEFCNSNEPIRQVYVGLNLCH
;
A
#
# COMPACT_ATOMS: atom_id res chain seq x y z
N MET A 1 58.88 -23.42 -24.56
CA MET A 1 58.96 -22.95 -23.16
C MET A 1 58.79 -21.44 -23.19
N ILE A 2 57.55 -20.97 -23.17
CA ILE A 2 57.23 -19.53 -23.15
C ILE A 2 56.68 -19.27 -21.75
N THR A 3 57.53 -18.72 -20.89
CA THR A 3 57.17 -18.31 -19.54
C THR A 3 56.24 -17.10 -19.60
N GLY A 4 55.09 -17.21 -18.94
CA GLY A 4 54.13 -16.13 -18.78
C GLY A 4 54.76 -14.91 -18.11
N ILE A 5 54.78 -13.81 -18.84
CA ILE A 5 55.13 -12.49 -18.30
C ILE A 5 53.81 -11.84 -17.89
N THR A 6 53.68 -11.74 -16.58
CA THR A 6 52.70 -10.98 -15.80
C THR A 6 52.18 -9.73 -16.50
N ALA A 7 50.85 -9.60 -16.53
CA ALA A 7 50.10 -8.39 -16.85
C ALA A 7 50.50 -7.20 -15.95
N ARG A 8 51.66 -6.59 -16.20
CA ARG A 8 52.18 -5.45 -15.44
C ARG A 8 52.64 -4.33 -16.35
N GLU A 9 51.76 -3.91 -17.24
CA GLU A 9 51.87 -2.60 -17.87
C GLU A 9 50.49 -1.94 -17.93
N GLN A 10 49.90 -1.78 -16.74
CA GLN A 10 48.72 -0.94 -16.57
C GLN A 10 49.19 0.52 -16.61
N LEU A 11 48.94 1.18 -17.74
CA LEU A 11 49.19 2.60 -18.00
C LEU A 11 48.71 3.45 -16.81
N SER A 12 49.65 3.83 -15.95
CA SER A 12 49.35 4.52 -14.69
C SER A 12 49.18 6.01 -14.95
N THR A 13 47.95 6.40 -15.32
CA THR A 13 47.57 7.82 -15.33
C THR A 13 47.92 8.45 -13.98
N PRO A 14 48.25 9.76 -13.93
CA PRO A 14 48.59 10.42 -12.66
C PRO A 14 47.49 10.25 -11.60
N PHE A 15 46.23 10.17 -12.05
CA PHE A 15 45.08 9.84 -11.22
C PHE A 15 45.20 8.47 -10.53
N VAL A 16 45.56 7.40 -11.26
CA VAL A 16 45.72 6.05 -10.69
C VAL A 16 46.90 6.00 -9.71
N ARG A 17 47.98 6.74 -9.96
CA ARG A 17 49.11 6.83 -9.03
C ARG A 17 48.73 7.53 -7.72
N LEU A 18 47.99 8.63 -7.80
CA LEU A 18 47.46 9.36 -6.65
C LEU A 18 46.51 8.47 -5.84
N LEU A 19 45.59 7.78 -6.51
CA LEU A 19 44.66 6.86 -5.88
C LEU A 19 45.39 5.74 -5.12
N ASN A 20 46.37 5.09 -5.75
CA ASN A 20 47.19 4.06 -5.10
C ASN A 20 48.00 4.61 -3.90
N PHE A 21 48.49 5.84 -4.00
CA PHE A 21 49.16 6.53 -2.89
C PHE A 21 48.19 6.73 -1.70
N CYS A 22 47.00 7.27 -1.96
CA CYS A 22 45.97 7.46 -0.94
C CYS A 22 45.55 6.14 -0.29
N TYR A 23 45.28 5.10 -1.09
CA TYR A 23 44.92 3.78 -0.57
C TYR A 23 46.03 3.16 0.28
N LYS A 24 47.30 3.30 -0.12
CA LYS A 24 48.44 2.80 0.65
C LYS A 24 48.60 3.55 1.98
N HIS A 25 48.32 4.85 2.00
CA HIS A 25 48.35 5.63 3.23
C HIS A 25 47.22 5.25 4.18
N ILE A 26 45.98 5.15 3.66
CA ILE A 26 44.81 4.75 4.45
C ILE A 26 44.98 3.33 5.01
N SER A 27 45.43 2.38 4.18
CA SER A 27 45.62 0.98 4.62
C SER A 27 46.70 0.84 5.69
N ARG A 28 47.77 1.62 5.60
CA ARG A 28 48.79 1.68 6.65
C ARG A 28 48.21 2.25 7.95
N CYS A 29 47.44 3.33 7.89
CA CYS A 29 46.78 3.89 9.08
C CYS A 29 45.83 2.88 9.76
N ILE A 30 45.07 2.12 8.96
CA ILE A 30 44.18 1.07 9.48
C ILE A 30 44.99 -0.07 10.12
N ALA A 31 46.11 -0.48 9.50
CA ALA A 31 46.95 -1.55 10.00
C ALA A 31 47.69 -1.20 11.31
N TYR A 32 48.10 0.06 11.49
CA TYR A 32 48.77 0.51 12.73
C TYR A 32 47.81 0.71 13.91
N HIS A 33 46.54 1.08 13.64
CA HIS A 33 45.56 1.34 14.69
C HIS A 33 44.21 0.63 14.45
N PRO A 34 44.18 -0.71 14.42
CA PRO A 34 42.98 -1.48 14.06
C PRO A 34 41.82 -1.25 15.03
N TRP A 35 42.10 -1.16 16.33
CA TRP A 35 41.09 -0.93 17.36
C TRP A 35 40.36 0.41 17.22
N LEU A 36 41.08 1.48 16.86
CA LEU A 36 40.46 2.80 16.66
C LEU A 36 39.49 2.80 15.48
N VAL A 37 39.85 2.12 14.39
CA VAL A 37 38.99 1.99 13.20
C VAL A 37 37.74 1.17 13.52
N ILE A 38 37.89 0.05 14.23
CA ILE A 38 36.74 -0.78 14.65
C ILE A 38 35.78 0.04 15.52
N ILE A 39 36.28 0.71 16.55
CA ILE A 39 35.46 1.54 17.45
C ILE A 39 34.77 2.65 16.66
N PHE A 40 35.47 3.33 15.76
CA PHE A 40 34.90 4.40 14.96
C PHE A 40 33.77 3.90 14.04
N THR A 41 34.00 2.81 13.31
CA THR A 41 32.97 2.22 12.43
C THR A 41 31.77 1.70 13.22
N LEU A 42 32.00 1.16 14.42
CA LEU A 42 30.93 0.70 15.31
C LEU A 42 30.08 1.86 15.82
N ILE A 43 30.72 2.94 16.28
CA ILE A 43 30.01 4.15 16.72
C ILE A 43 29.19 4.72 15.56
N PHE A 44 29.75 4.80 14.36
CA PHE A 44 29.03 5.29 13.17
C PHE A 44 27.84 4.39 12.80
N ALA A 45 28.00 3.07 12.86
CA ALA A 45 26.91 2.13 12.61
C ALA A 45 25.80 2.25 13.66
N ILE A 46 26.14 2.44 14.94
CA ILE A 46 25.18 2.63 16.03
C ILE A 46 24.42 3.94 15.86
N THR A 47 25.09 5.05 15.55
CA THR A 47 24.42 6.35 15.35
C THR A 47 23.49 6.33 14.15
N ALA A 48 23.88 5.68 13.05
CA ALA A 48 23.00 5.47 11.90
C ALA A 48 21.79 4.58 12.25
N SER A 49 22.02 3.49 12.99
CA SER A 49 20.97 2.56 13.42
C SER A 49 20.02 3.15 14.46
N SER A 50 20.46 4.17 15.21
CA SER A 50 19.63 4.84 16.22
C SER A 50 18.36 5.48 15.65
N LYS A 51 18.32 5.72 14.33
CA LYS A 51 17.16 6.28 13.63
C LYS A 51 16.11 5.23 13.25
N LEU A 52 16.46 3.95 13.23
CA LEU A 52 15.53 2.84 12.90
C LEU A 52 14.24 2.84 13.75
N PRO A 53 14.26 3.00 15.08
CA PRO A 53 13.02 3.02 15.87
C PRO A 53 12.14 4.25 15.62
N PHE A 54 12.66 5.28 14.95
CA PHE A 54 11.90 6.48 14.59
C PHE A 54 11.34 6.43 13.16
N ILE A 55 11.62 5.35 12.42
CA ILE A 55 11.02 5.14 11.10
C ILE A 55 9.55 4.80 11.29
N ARG A 56 8.67 5.64 10.71
CA ARG A 56 7.25 5.31 10.59
C ARG A 56 7.07 4.43 9.35
N ILE A 57 6.46 3.27 9.56
CA ILE A 57 6.03 2.41 8.46
C ILE A 57 4.63 2.91 8.07
N GLU A 58 4.55 3.58 6.93
CA GLU A 58 3.28 3.98 6.32
C GLU A 58 2.87 2.87 5.34
N ASN A 59 1.61 2.44 5.41
CA ASN A 59 1.04 1.44 4.52
C ASN A 59 -0.10 2.09 3.71
N ASP A 60 0.27 3.10 2.93
CA ASP A 60 -0.65 3.77 2.02
C ASP A 60 -0.55 3.13 0.63
N ILE A 61 -1.67 2.63 0.14
CA ILE A 61 -1.78 2.06 -1.21
C ILE A 61 -1.49 3.09 -2.31
N GLN A 62 -1.58 4.39 -2.00
CA GLN A 62 -1.33 5.47 -2.96
C GLN A 62 0.17 5.65 -3.27
N ASP A 63 1.06 5.07 -2.46
CA ASP A 63 2.51 5.13 -2.67
C ASP A 63 2.99 4.35 -3.90
N PHE A 64 2.18 3.44 -4.41
CA PHE A 64 2.46 2.76 -5.69
C PHE A 64 2.33 3.68 -6.91
N THR A 65 1.76 4.88 -6.74
CA THR A 65 1.63 5.88 -7.81
C THR A 65 2.70 6.96 -7.64
N PRO A 66 3.49 7.33 -8.67
CA PRO A 66 4.56 8.31 -8.51
C PRO A 66 4.03 9.71 -8.16
N TYR A 67 4.80 10.49 -7.39
CA TYR A 67 4.39 11.80 -6.87
C TYR A 67 3.97 12.81 -7.94
N SER A 68 4.55 12.74 -9.15
CA SER A 68 4.24 13.61 -10.28
C SER A 68 3.19 13.05 -11.25
N ALA A 69 2.54 11.93 -10.90
CA ALA A 69 1.50 11.37 -11.75
C ALA A 69 0.27 12.28 -11.81
N ARG A 70 -0.27 12.48 -13.02
CA ARG A 70 -1.55 13.16 -13.24
C ARG A 70 -2.68 12.55 -12.40
N ALA A 71 -2.67 11.22 -12.22
CA ALA A 71 -3.65 10.51 -11.40
C ALA A 71 -3.75 11.05 -9.97
N ARG A 72 -2.65 11.52 -9.36
CA ARG A 72 -2.68 12.13 -8.01
C ARG A 72 -3.42 13.46 -8.01
N THR A 73 -3.23 14.30 -9.04
CA THR A 73 -3.96 15.56 -9.16
C THR A 73 -5.45 15.34 -9.38
N GLU A 74 -5.81 14.38 -10.24
CA GLU A 74 -7.21 14.02 -10.47
C GLU A 74 -7.87 13.44 -9.22
N TYR A 75 -7.15 12.60 -8.47
CA TYR A 75 -7.61 12.04 -7.21
C TYR A 75 -7.80 13.10 -6.11
N GLN A 76 -6.88 14.06 -5.99
CA GLN A 76 -7.03 15.20 -5.06
C GLN A 76 -8.26 16.05 -5.41
N LEU A 77 -8.50 16.29 -6.70
CA LEU A 77 -9.69 17.01 -7.15
C LEU A 77 -10.96 16.20 -6.84
N TYR A 78 -10.97 14.90 -7.12
CA TYR A 78 -12.06 14.01 -6.77
C TYR A 78 -12.37 14.06 -5.27
N GLN A 79 -11.34 13.96 -4.42
CA GLN A 79 -11.49 14.09 -2.97
C GLN A 79 -12.13 15.44 -2.58
N SER A 80 -11.72 16.55 -3.19
CA SER A 80 -12.31 17.85 -2.86
C SER A 80 -13.83 17.95 -3.09
N TYR A 81 -14.38 17.15 -4.01
CA TYR A 81 -15.82 17.11 -4.29
C TYR A 81 -16.58 16.03 -3.53
N PHE A 82 -15.98 14.85 -3.32
CA PHE A 82 -16.68 13.65 -2.84
C PHE A 82 -16.21 13.16 -1.46
N THR A 83 -15.15 13.75 -0.87
CA THR A 83 -14.62 13.32 0.45
C THR A 83 -14.77 14.40 1.51
N GLY A 84 -15.96 14.99 1.63
CA GLY A 84 -16.26 15.94 2.71
C GLY A 84 -16.03 15.37 4.13
N LYS A 85 -15.91 14.04 4.28
CA LYS A 85 -15.69 13.33 5.55
C LYS A 85 -14.55 12.28 5.52
N GLY A 86 -13.74 12.21 4.46
CA GLY A 86 -12.63 11.24 4.33
C GLY A 86 -12.72 10.34 3.09
N GLU A 87 -11.70 9.51 2.87
CA GLU A 87 -11.58 8.63 1.70
C GLU A 87 -12.75 7.64 1.60
N PRO A 88 -13.40 7.48 0.43
CA PRO A 88 -14.57 6.62 0.33
C PRO A 88 -14.13 5.17 0.43
N THR A 89 -14.69 4.45 1.40
CA THR A 89 -14.51 3.00 1.52
C THR A 89 -15.66 2.29 0.84
N ILE A 90 -15.36 1.51 -0.20
CA ILE A 90 -16.38 0.76 -0.97
C ILE A 90 -16.34 -0.71 -0.54
N ILE A 91 -17.52 -1.26 -0.23
CA ILE A 91 -17.69 -2.68 0.09
C ILE A 91 -18.35 -3.37 -1.10
N PHE A 92 -17.70 -4.40 -1.63
CA PHE A 92 -18.24 -5.22 -2.71
C PHE A 92 -18.72 -6.57 -2.17
N VAL A 93 -19.97 -6.92 -2.48
CA VAL A 93 -20.54 -8.24 -2.19
C VAL A 93 -20.95 -8.90 -3.50
N PHE A 94 -20.30 -10.00 -3.82
CA PHE A 94 -20.58 -10.79 -5.02
C PHE A 94 -21.49 -11.96 -4.65
N ILE A 95 -22.67 -12.00 -5.25
CA ILE A 95 -23.69 -13.02 -4.98
C ILE A 95 -23.72 -14.01 -6.14
N THR A 96 -23.61 -15.30 -5.83
CA THR A 96 -23.70 -16.39 -6.79
C THR A 96 -24.63 -17.48 -6.26
N PRO A 97 -25.48 -18.08 -7.11
CA PRO A 97 -26.43 -19.10 -6.68
C PRO A 97 -25.72 -20.44 -6.55
N LYS A 98 -26.03 -21.18 -5.48
CA LYS A 98 -25.42 -22.48 -5.20
C LYS A 98 -25.70 -23.54 -6.27
N SER A 99 -26.82 -23.42 -6.98
CA SER A 99 -27.21 -24.35 -8.04
C SER A 99 -26.41 -24.15 -9.34
N GLY A 100 -25.65 -23.05 -9.47
CA GLY A 100 -24.96 -22.69 -10.71
C GLY A 100 -25.90 -22.09 -11.78
N ASP A 101 -27.17 -21.87 -11.44
CA ASP A 101 -28.14 -21.24 -12.34
C ASP A 101 -27.94 -19.72 -12.44
N SER A 102 -28.85 -19.03 -13.13
CA SER A 102 -28.85 -17.57 -13.20
C SER A 102 -29.20 -16.92 -11.86
N VAL A 103 -28.51 -15.82 -11.52
CA VAL A 103 -28.88 -14.93 -10.39
C VAL A 103 -30.23 -14.25 -10.62
N MET A 104 -30.72 -14.18 -11.86
CA MET A 104 -31.98 -13.54 -12.21
C MET A 104 -33.22 -14.39 -11.90
N THR A 105 -33.07 -15.52 -11.22
CA THR A 105 -34.21 -16.30 -10.74
C THR A 105 -34.87 -15.62 -9.54
N LEU A 106 -36.18 -15.78 -9.38
CA LEU A 106 -36.94 -15.15 -8.29
C LEU A 106 -36.38 -15.51 -6.90
N GLY A 107 -35.97 -16.77 -6.71
CA GLY A 107 -35.35 -17.23 -5.46
C GLY A 107 -34.02 -16.55 -5.17
N ALA A 108 -33.12 -16.49 -6.16
CA ALA A 108 -31.82 -15.85 -6.00
C ALA A 108 -31.93 -14.32 -5.79
N LEU A 109 -32.86 -13.66 -6.49
CA LEU A 109 -33.13 -12.24 -6.29
C LEU A 109 -33.71 -11.94 -4.91
N ARG A 110 -34.65 -12.76 -4.43
CA ARG A 110 -35.19 -12.65 -3.07
C ARG A 110 -34.08 -12.75 -2.03
N GLU A 111 -33.21 -13.75 -2.16
CA GLU A 111 -32.06 -13.91 -1.26
C GLU A 111 -31.07 -12.75 -1.36
N SER A 112 -30.85 -12.22 -2.57
CA SER A 112 -29.99 -11.05 -2.79
C SER A 112 -30.52 -9.80 -2.09
N VAL A 113 -31.84 -9.58 -2.13
CA VAL A 113 -32.50 -8.48 -1.40
C VAL A 113 -32.35 -8.65 0.11
N VAL A 114 -32.54 -9.87 0.63
CA VAL A 114 -32.34 -10.16 2.06
C VAL A 114 -30.89 -9.86 2.49
N VAL A 115 -29.90 -10.27 1.69
CA VAL A 115 -28.49 -9.97 1.98
C VAL A 115 -28.24 -8.46 1.98
N LEU A 116 -28.81 -7.73 1.02
CA LEU A 116 -28.70 -6.27 0.95
C LEU A 116 -29.30 -5.61 2.20
N ASP A 117 -30.49 -6.02 2.62
CA ASP A 117 -31.15 -5.52 3.83
C ASP A 117 -30.31 -5.76 5.08
N THR A 118 -29.83 -7.00 5.25
CA THR A 118 -29.01 -7.36 6.41
C THR A 118 -27.71 -6.55 6.48
N ILE A 119 -27.04 -6.31 5.36
CA ILE A 119 -25.80 -5.52 5.35
C ILE A 119 -26.07 -4.07 5.73
N LEU A 120 -27.17 -3.48 5.24
CA LEU A 120 -27.47 -2.08 5.47
C LEU A 120 -27.97 -1.82 6.90
N ASP A 121 -28.84 -2.68 7.42
CA ASP A 121 -29.63 -2.39 8.61
C ASP A 121 -29.35 -3.30 9.82
N ASP A 122 -28.87 -4.53 9.61
CA ASP A 122 -28.62 -5.47 10.72
C ASP A 122 -27.15 -5.47 11.20
N ILE A 123 -26.21 -4.98 10.37
CA ILE A 123 -24.80 -4.86 10.75
C ILE A 123 -24.56 -3.52 11.45
N ALA A 124 -24.35 -3.58 12.76
CA ALA A 124 -24.01 -2.43 13.57
C ALA A 124 -22.48 -2.17 13.58
N LEU A 125 -22.08 -0.97 13.19
CA LEU A 125 -20.72 -0.46 13.31
C LEU A 125 -20.61 0.50 14.50
N THR A 126 -19.52 0.39 15.25
CA THR A 126 -19.27 1.25 16.40
C THR A 126 -18.54 2.51 15.96
N ASP A 127 -19.16 3.67 16.22
CA ASP A 127 -18.55 4.97 15.98
C ASP A 127 -17.50 5.26 17.06
N SER A 128 -16.25 5.46 16.64
CA SER A 128 -15.14 5.73 17.54
C SER A 128 -15.25 7.06 18.28
N SER A 129 -16.07 8.01 17.81
CA SER A 129 -16.19 9.35 18.40
C SER A 129 -17.07 9.39 19.65
N ASN A 130 -18.13 8.57 19.67
CA ASN A 130 -19.13 8.54 20.75
C ASN A 130 -19.32 7.14 21.37
N ASN A 131 -18.60 6.13 20.85
CA ASN A 131 -18.62 4.73 21.28
C ASN A 131 -20.02 4.10 21.23
N ARG A 132 -20.87 4.56 20.30
CA ARG A 132 -22.21 4.01 20.06
C ARG A 132 -22.22 3.20 18.77
N SER A 133 -23.08 2.18 18.75
CA SER A 133 -23.25 1.34 17.57
C SER A 133 -24.45 1.81 16.74
N TYR A 134 -24.23 1.96 15.44
CA TYR A 134 -25.25 2.35 14.46
C TYR A 134 -25.22 1.40 13.27
N PRO A 135 -26.35 1.18 12.57
CA PRO A 135 -26.34 0.37 11.35
C PRO A 135 -25.51 1.03 10.25
N PHE A 136 -25.01 0.24 9.30
CA PHE A 136 -24.22 0.74 8.17
C PHE A 136 -24.94 1.85 7.37
N SER A 137 -26.27 1.77 7.27
CA SER A 137 -27.11 2.79 6.63
C SER A 137 -26.99 4.20 7.24
N LYS A 138 -26.45 4.34 8.46
CA LYS A 138 -26.14 5.65 9.08
C LYS A 138 -24.73 6.16 8.80
N PHE A 139 -23.82 5.29 8.38
CA PHE A 139 -22.45 5.65 8.00
C PHE A 139 -22.33 5.94 6.51
N CYS A 140 -23.17 5.30 5.70
CA CYS A 140 -23.25 5.59 4.30
C CYS A 140 -23.85 7.00 4.09
N ASP A 141 -23.19 7.81 3.26
CA ASP A 141 -23.61 9.19 2.94
C ASP A 141 -23.98 9.24 1.45
N GLU A 142 -22.99 9.00 0.60
CA GLU A 142 -23.15 8.95 -0.84
C GLU A 142 -23.38 7.50 -1.29
N PHE A 143 -24.30 7.28 -2.24
CA PHE A 143 -24.51 5.98 -2.92
C PHE A 143 -25.16 4.85 -2.09
N CYS A 144 -25.83 5.16 -0.97
CA CYS A 144 -26.52 4.13 -0.15
C CYS A 144 -27.62 3.40 -0.90
N ASN A 145 -28.27 4.10 -1.82
CA ASN A 145 -29.35 3.57 -2.65
C ASN A 145 -28.86 3.09 -4.03
N SER A 146 -27.55 2.97 -4.23
CA SER A 146 -27.00 2.52 -5.53
C SER A 146 -27.46 1.13 -5.93
N ASN A 147 -27.77 0.29 -4.94
CA ASN A 147 -28.24 -1.08 -5.16
C ASN A 147 -29.78 -1.21 -5.21
N GLU A 148 -30.52 -0.10 -5.12
CA GLU A 148 -31.98 -0.09 -5.22
C GLU A 148 -32.53 -0.77 -6.49
N PRO A 149 -31.88 -0.71 -7.68
CA PRO A 149 -32.33 -1.43 -8.86
C PRO A 149 -32.51 -2.95 -8.64
N ILE A 150 -31.76 -3.58 -7.72
CA ILE A 150 -31.91 -5.01 -7.41
C ILE A 150 -33.31 -5.30 -6.83
N ARG A 151 -33.80 -4.42 -5.94
CA ARG A 151 -35.15 -4.53 -5.38
C ARG A 151 -36.21 -4.35 -6.44
N GLN A 152 -36.02 -3.37 -7.33
CA GLN A 152 -36.95 -3.09 -8.42
C GLN A 152 -37.08 -4.28 -9.38
N VAL A 153 -35.96 -4.94 -9.70
CA VAL A 153 -35.96 -6.16 -10.53
C VAL A 153 -36.68 -7.31 -9.82
N TYR A 154 -36.43 -7.52 -8.52
CA TYR A 154 -37.14 -8.53 -7.73
C TYR A 154 -38.65 -8.28 -7.70
N VAL A 155 -39.09 -7.06 -7.38
CA VAL A 155 -40.51 -6.68 -7.32
C VAL A 155 -41.16 -6.84 -8.69
N GLY A 156 -40.50 -6.39 -9.76
CA GLY A 156 -41.00 -6.52 -11.13
C GLY A 156 -41.20 -7.99 -11.53
N LEU A 157 -40.22 -8.85 -11.27
CA LEU A 157 -40.33 -10.28 -11.55
C LEU A 157 -41.40 -10.97 -10.70
N ASN A 158 -41.56 -10.55 -9.45
CA ASN A 158 -42.58 -11.09 -8.55
C ASN A 158 -44.01 -10.72 -8.99
N LEU A 159 -44.19 -9.59 -9.69
CA LEU A 159 -45.49 -9.18 -10.24
C LEU A 159 -45.85 -9.90 -11.55
N CYS A 160 -44.88 -10.45 -12.27
CA CYS A 160 -45.11 -11.21 -13.50
C CYS A 160 -45.48 -12.68 -13.26
N HIS A 161 -45.57 -13.09 -11.99
CA HIS A 161 -45.71 -14.48 -11.56
C HIS A 161 -47.07 -14.75 -10.90
#